data_AF-W7YPY7-F1
#
_entry.id   AF-W7YPY7-F1
#
_cell.length_a   1.000
_cell.length_b   1.000
_cell.length_c   1.000
_cell.angle_alpha   90.00
_cell.angle_beta   90.00
_cell.angle_gamma   90.00
#
_symmetry.space_group_name_H-M   'P 1'
#
loop_
_entity.id
_entity.type
_entity.pdbx_description
1 polymer ?
#
loop_
_entity_poly.entity_id
_entity_poly.type
_entity_poly.pdbx_seq_one_letter_code
_entity_poly.pdbx_strand_id
1 'polypeptide(L)'
;MKYQLGNNTIEKVVNIKINGKIYSSINGNKTFKGTIDVEGENLPVPSDQRQLIINLSDKLQGGVISYAGYDQGKPFTYAYGGIFFNKNFSKATLYVYNKNDASGGWNVDDGLMISLPASTRSEALDISNELMRNSLNGYILK
;
A
#
# COMPACT_ATOMS: atom_id res chain seq x y z
N MET A 1 -6.08 -2.04 10.15
CA MET A 1 -7.06 -3.08 9.76
C MET A 1 -6.76 -3.62 8.36
N LYS A 2 -6.59 -4.94 8.21
CA LYS A 2 -6.54 -5.64 6.92
C LYS A 2 -7.90 -6.24 6.62
N TYR A 3 -8.38 -6.11 5.38
CA TYR A 3 -9.71 -6.58 4.97
C TYR A 3 -9.74 -6.88 3.46
N GLN A 4 -10.77 -7.58 3.00
CA GLN A 4 -11.01 -7.82 1.57
C GLN A 4 -12.26 -7.07 1.10
N LEU A 5 -12.19 -6.39 -0.04
CA LEU A 5 -13.36 -5.79 -0.70
C LEU A 5 -14.35 -6.88 -1.14
N GLY A 6 -15.64 -6.54 -1.20
CA GLY A 6 -16.71 -7.46 -1.60
C GLY A 6 -16.94 -8.68 -0.69
N ASN A 7 -16.04 -8.94 0.26
CA ASN A 7 -16.09 -10.05 1.20
C ASN A 7 -15.99 -9.56 2.65
N ASN A 8 -17.12 -9.58 3.35
CA ASN A 8 -17.23 -9.13 4.74
C ASN A 8 -16.75 -10.15 5.78
N THR A 9 -16.33 -11.35 5.36
CA THR A 9 -15.83 -12.39 6.28
C THR A 9 -14.32 -12.28 6.54
N ILE A 10 -13.60 -11.55 5.67
CA ILE A 10 -12.15 -11.42 5.76
C ILE A 10 -11.81 -10.03 6.31
N GLU A 11 -11.51 -10.00 7.60
CA GLU A 11 -10.97 -8.84 8.30
C GLU A 11 -10.06 -9.27 9.45
N LYS A 12 -9.00 -8.51 9.69
CA LYS A 12 -8.05 -8.76 10.78
C LYS A 12 -7.33 -7.48 11.18
N VAL A 13 -7.25 -7.20 12.47
CA VAL A 13 -6.34 -6.18 12.99
C VAL A 13 -4.91 -6.68 12.80
N VAL A 14 -4.09 -5.90 12.08
CA VAL A 14 -2.68 -6.20 11.81
C VAL A 14 -1.84 -5.00 12.21
N ASN A 15 -0.66 -5.26 12.77
CA ASN A 15 0.33 -4.22 13.02
C ASN A 15 1.12 -3.93 11.75
N ILE A 16 1.32 -2.65 11.46
CA ILE A 16 2.14 -2.20 10.34
C ILE A 16 3.16 -1.20 10.87
N LYS A 17 4.41 -1.35 10.46
CA LYS A 17 5.47 -0.39 10.73
C LYS A 17 5.87 0.29 9.43
N ILE A 18 5.65 1.60 9.35
CA ILE A 18 6.10 2.43 8.24
C ILE A 18 7.16 3.37 8.79
N ASN A 19 8.42 3.14 8.43
CA ASN A 19 9.55 3.92 8.91
C ASN A 19 10.25 4.57 7.73
N GLY A 20 10.34 5.89 7.70
CA GLY A 20 10.98 6.56 6.57
C GLY A 20 10.91 8.07 6.64
N LYS A 21 11.29 8.69 5.52
CA LYS A 21 11.26 10.13 5.33
C LYS A 21 10.51 10.47 4.04
N ILE A 22 9.79 11.57 4.07
CA ILE A 22 9.21 12.20 2.89
C ILE A 22 10.13 13.33 2.45
N TYR A 23 10.48 13.32 1.17
CA TYR A 23 11.25 14.36 0.51
C TYR A 23 10.32 15.08 -0.45
N SER A 24 10.28 16.41 -0.37
CA SER A 24 9.48 17.25 -1.27
C SER A 24 10.42 18.03 -2.18
N SER A 25 10.19 17.99 -3.49
CA SER A 25 10.87 18.88 -4.43
C SER A 25 10.14 20.22 -4.55
N ILE A 26 10.82 21.21 -5.11
CA ILE A 26 10.28 22.56 -5.32
C ILE A 26 9.04 22.60 -6.22
N ASN A 27 8.86 21.59 -7.09
CA ASN A 27 7.70 21.46 -7.96
C ASN A 27 6.56 20.64 -7.35
N GLY A 28 6.60 20.37 -6.04
CA GLY A 28 5.55 19.71 -5.29
C GLY A 28 5.77 18.20 -5.10
N ASN A 29 6.44 17.53 -6.05
CA ASN A 29 6.55 16.06 -6.02
C ASN A 29 7.15 15.54 -4.71
N LYS A 30 6.52 14.49 -4.19
CA LYS A 30 6.94 13.85 -2.94
C LYS A 30 7.52 12.47 -3.20
N THR A 31 8.60 12.14 -2.51
CA THR A 31 9.19 10.81 -2.52
C THR A 31 9.27 10.29 -1.09
N PHE A 32 8.68 9.12 -0.85
CA PHE A 32 8.92 8.37 0.37
C PHE A 32 10.17 7.52 0.20
N LYS A 33 11.07 7.55 1.19
CA LYS A 33 12.17 6.61 1.32
C LYS A 33 12.13 5.96 2.69
N GLY A 34 11.99 4.65 2.75
CA GLY A 34 11.84 3.93 4.01
C GLY A 34 11.54 2.46 3.87
N THR A 35 10.99 1.87 4.92
CA THR A 35 10.55 0.47 4.98
C THR A 35 9.09 0.41 5.37
N ILE A 36 8.41 -0.64 4.90
CA ILE A 36 7.03 -0.97 5.22
C ILE A 36 7.00 -2.45 5.61
N ASP A 37 6.75 -2.73 6.88
CA ASP A 37 6.63 -4.10 7.40
C ASP A 37 5.20 -4.33 7.87
N VAL A 38 4.54 -5.34 7.30
CA VAL A 38 3.19 -5.77 7.68
C VAL A 38 3.31 -7.07 8.46
N GLU A 39 2.79 -7.08 9.69
CA GLU A 39 2.85 -8.26 10.55
C GLU A 39 2.08 -9.44 9.93
N GLY A 40 2.74 -10.61 9.91
CA GLY A 40 2.17 -11.85 9.36
C GLY A 40 2.29 -11.99 7.84
N GLU A 41 2.86 -11.01 7.14
CA GLU A 41 3.20 -11.12 5.72
C GLU A 41 4.62 -11.64 5.53
N ASN A 42 4.80 -12.66 4.69
CA ASN A 42 6.13 -13.11 4.29
C ASN A 42 6.54 -12.43 2.98
N LEU A 43 7.43 -11.44 3.08
CA LEU A 43 8.02 -10.79 1.91
C LEU A 43 9.23 -11.62 1.42
N PRO A 44 9.19 -12.20 0.20
CA PRO A 44 10.32 -12.91 -0.41
C PRO A 44 11.36 -11.93 -0.95
N VAL A 45 11.69 -10.91 -0.16
CA VAL A 45 12.68 -9.88 -0.44
C VAL A 45 13.69 -9.93 0.71
N PRO A 46 15.00 -10.13 0.42
CA PRO A 46 16.06 -10.09 1.43
C PRO A 46 15.97 -8.81 2.28
N SER A 47 16.17 -8.92 3.58
CA SER A 47 15.92 -7.81 4.53
C SER A 47 16.75 -6.57 4.25
N ASP A 48 17.99 -6.74 3.78
CA ASP A 48 18.91 -5.69 3.37
C ASP A 48 18.49 -4.97 2.06
N GLN A 49 17.52 -5.54 1.33
CA GLN A 49 16.99 -5.04 0.06
C GLN A 49 15.53 -4.55 0.19
N ARG A 50 15.02 -4.37 1.41
CA ARG A 50 13.64 -3.90 1.68
C ARG A 50 13.49 -2.37 1.72
N GLN A 51 14.54 -1.63 1.42
CA GLN A 51 14.47 -0.18 1.32
C GLN A 51 13.63 0.22 0.10
N LEU A 52 12.54 0.95 0.33
CA LEU A 52 11.64 1.45 -0.69
C LEU A 52 11.97 2.88 -1.08
N ILE A 53 11.76 3.19 -2.36
CA ILE A 53 11.68 4.54 -2.90
C ILE A 53 10.35 4.64 -3.65
N ILE A 54 9.37 5.35 -3.07
CA ILE A 54 8.03 5.47 -3.63
C ILE A 54 7.81 6.92 -4.05
N ASN A 55 7.59 7.13 -5.34
CA ASN A 55 7.15 8.44 -5.84
C ASN A 55 5.64 8.58 -5.57
N LEU A 56 5.30 9.52 -4.69
CA LEU A 56 3.93 9.87 -4.35
C LEU A 56 3.52 10.98 -5.32
N SER A 57 2.74 10.63 -6.34
CA SER A 57 2.28 11.64 -7.30
C SER A 57 1.43 12.70 -6.59
N ASP A 58 1.64 13.98 -6.89
CA ASP A 58 0.94 15.07 -6.18
C ASP A 58 -0.58 15.00 -6.27
N LYS A 59 -1.12 14.46 -7.38
CA LYS A 59 -2.57 14.35 -7.60
C LYS A 59 -3.22 13.21 -6.82
N LEU A 60 -2.49 12.11 -6.62
CA LEU A 60 -3.03 10.89 -6.03
C LEU A 60 -2.53 10.65 -4.61
N GLN A 61 -1.44 11.32 -4.20
CA GLN A 61 -0.75 11.10 -2.92
C GLN A 61 -0.45 9.62 -2.64
N GLY A 62 -0.20 8.87 -3.71
CA GLY A 62 0.09 7.45 -3.64
C GLY A 62 1.04 7.01 -4.73
N GLY A 63 1.54 5.79 -4.56
CA GLY A 63 2.53 5.17 -5.42
C GLY A 63 2.60 3.65 -5.22
N VAL A 64 3.36 3.00 -6.08
CA VAL A 64 3.53 1.55 -6.09
C VAL A 64 4.59 1.14 -5.06
N ILE A 65 4.28 0.11 -4.27
CA ILE A 65 5.24 -0.60 -3.42
C ILE A 65 5.89 -1.68 -4.27
N SER A 66 7.05 -1.37 -4.83
CA SER A 66 7.88 -2.29 -5.59
C SER A 66 9.28 -2.33 -5.01
N TYR A 67 9.75 -3.53 -4.70
CA TYR A 67 11.11 -3.80 -4.27
C TYR A 67 11.94 -4.20 -5.49
N ALA A 68 13.19 -3.75 -5.53
CA ALA A 68 14.13 -4.11 -6.58
C ALA A 68 15.46 -4.48 -5.93
N GLY A 69 16.15 -5.47 -6.50
CA GLY A 69 17.33 -6.02 -5.86
C GLY A 69 18.04 -7.05 -6.71
N TYR A 70 18.95 -7.79 -6.08
CA TYR A 70 19.69 -8.90 -6.67
C TYR A 70 19.56 -10.14 -5.78
N ASP A 71 19.23 -11.27 -6.40
CA ASP A 71 19.28 -12.59 -5.79
C ASP A 71 20.25 -13.47 -6.57
N GLN A 72 21.29 -13.97 -5.90
CA GLN A 72 22.37 -14.74 -6.53
C GLN A 72 22.97 -14.08 -7.78
N GLY A 73 23.10 -12.75 -7.76
CA GLY A 73 23.63 -11.95 -8.88
C GLY A 73 22.63 -11.67 -10.02
N LYS A 74 21.37 -12.13 -9.92
CA LYS A 74 20.32 -11.85 -10.90
C LYS A 74 19.42 -10.72 -10.41
N PRO A 75 19.13 -9.69 -11.23
CA PRO A 75 18.21 -8.64 -10.84
C PRO A 75 16.79 -9.22 -10.69
N PHE A 76 16.08 -8.77 -9.66
CA PHE A 76 14.67 -9.09 -9.47
C PHE A 76 13.87 -7.83 -9.15
N THR A 77 12.56 -7.91 -9.39
CA THR A 77 11.59 -6.96 -8.86
C THR A 77 10.47 -7.73 -8.18
N TYR A 78 9.94 -7.16 -7.10
CA TYR A 78 8.81 -7.71 -6.38
C TYR A 78 7.79 -6.61 -6.11
N ALA A 79 6.68 -6.66 -6.85
CA ALA A 79 5.54 -5.80 -6.60
C ALA A 79 4.69 -6.38 -5.47
N TYR A 80 4.48 -5.58 -4.42
CA TYR A 80 3.61 -5.92 -3.29
C TYR A 80 2.21 -5.35 -3.47
N GLY A 81 2.11 -4.15 -4.04
CA GLY A 81 0.85 -3.43 -4.22
C GLY A 81 1.12 -1.94 -4.31
N GLY A 82 0.29 -1.12 -3.66
CA GLY A 82 0.51 0.32 -3.60
C GLY A 82 0.00 0.93 -2.31
N ILE A 83 0.39 2.17 -2.07
CA ILE A 83 0.07 2.91 -0.86
C ILE A 83 -0.40 4.31 -1.21
N PHE A 84 -1.36 4.80 -0.45
CA PHE A 84 -1.87 6.17 -0.47
C PHE A 84 -1.78 6.76 0.92
N PHE A 85 -1.40 8.03 1.01
CA PHE A 85 -1.34 8.79 2.25
C PHE A 85 -2.29 9.98 2.20
N ASN A 86 -2.74 10.44 3.37
CA ASN A 86 -3.28 11.79 3.47
C ASN A 86 -2.15 12.83 3.53
N LYS A 87 -2.51 14.12 3.41
CA LYS A 87 -1.56 15.23 3.28
C LYS A 87 -0.54 15.35 4.41
N ASN A 88 -0.95 15.01 5.65
CA ASN A 88 -0.12 15.10 6.84
C ASN A 88 0.46 13.73 7.28
N PHE A 89 0.29 12.68 6.46
CA PHE A 89 0.78 11.32 6.71
C PHE A 89 0.25 10.65 7.99
N SER A 90 -0.85 11.16 8.55
CA SER A 90 -1.51 10.56 9.71
C SER A 90 -2.39 9.37 9.35
N LYS A 91 -2.72 9.19 8.07
CA LYS A 91 -3.49 8.06 7.54
C LYS A 91 -2.81 7.47 6.32
N ALA A 92 -2.94 6.16 6.17
CA ALA A 92 -2.56 5.47 4.96
C ALA A 92 -3.56 4.36 4.61
N THR A 93 -3.63 4.02 3.34
CA THR A 93 -4.27 2.79 2.86
C THR A 93 -3.35 2.11 1.85
N LEU A 94 -3.30 0.80 1.91
CA LEU A 94 -2.54 -0.05 1.00
C LEU A 94 -3.51 -0.96 0.27
N TYR A 95 -3.35 -1.07 -1.04
CA TYR A 95 -3.87 -2.22 -1.78
C TYR A 95 -2.76 -3.25 -1.92
N VAL A 96 -3.10 -4.53 -1.80
CA VAL A 96 -2.14 -5.64 -1.85
C VAL A 96 -2.49 -6.54 -3.02
N TYR A 97 -1.51 -6.89 -3.85
CA TYR A 97 -1.71 -7.78 -4.98
C TYR A 97 -1.98 -9.22 -4.51
N ASN A 98 -3.03 -9.83 -5.08
CA ASN A 98 -3.31 -11.23 -4.84
C ASN A 98 -2.44 -12.09 -5.76
N LYS A 99 -1.44 -12.77 -5.19
CA LYS A 99 -0.48 -13.60 -5.94
C LYS A 99 -1.02 -14.98 -6.31
N ASN A 100 -2.14 -15.39 -5.72
CA ASN A 100 -2.82 -16.64 -6.06
C ASN A 100 -3.77 -16.49 -7.25
N ASP A 101 -4.05 -15.26 -7.68
CA ASP A 101 -4.82 -15.01 -8.89
C ASP A 101 -3.88 -14.99 -10.11
N ALA A 102 -4.30 -15.60 -11.22
CA ALA A 102 -3.51 -15.75 -12.44
C ALA A 102 -3.14 -14.40 -13.08
N SER A 103 -3.86 -13.34 -12.72
CA SER A 103 -3.61 -11.95 -13.12
C SER A 103 -2.56 -11.23 -12.24
N GLY A 104 -2.26 -11.75 -11.05
CA GLY A 104 -1.37 -11.12 -10.06
C GLY A 104 -1.79 -9.71 -9.63
N GLY A 105 -3.04 -9.32 -9.87
CA GLY A 105 -3.50 -7.94 -9.80
C GLY A 105 -4.22 -7.56 -8.51
N TRP A 106 -4.86 -6.40 -8.55
CA TRP A 106 -5.81 -5.89 -7.56
C TRP A 106 -6.98 -5.24 -8.31
N ASN A 107 -8.20 -5.46 -7.86
CA ASN A 107 -9.40 -4.82 -8.41
C ASN A 107 -10.32 -4.32 -7.28
N VAL A 108 -11.33 -3.54 -7.65
CA VAL A 108 -12.25 -2.88 -6.71
C VAL A 108 -13.31 -3.81 -6.11
N ASP A 109 -13.51 -5.00 -6.68
CA ASP A 109 -14.57 -5.92 -6.30
C ASP A 109 -14.12 -6.90 -5.22
N ASP A 110 -12.87 -7.38 -5.27
CA ASP A 110 -12.35 -8.39 -4.33
C ASP A 110 -10.94 -8.09 -3.80
N GLY A 111 -10.44 -6.88 -4.04
CA GLY A 111 -9.08 -6.48 -3.69
C GLY A 111 -8.78 -6.54 -2.20
N LEU A 112 -7.57 -7.00 -1.87
CA LEU A 112 -7.04 -6.97 -0.51
C LEU A 112 -6.59 -5.56 -0.14
N MET A 113 -7.00 -5.11 1.03
CA MET A 113 -6.77 -3.76 1.52
C MET A 113 -6.21 -3.76 2.94
N ILE A 114 -5.42 -2.74 3.26
CA ILE A 114 -4.96 -2.48 4.61
C ILE A 114 -4.99 -0.98 4.90
N SER A 115 -5.79 -0.54 5.86
CA SER A 115 -5.87 0.88 6.25
C SER A 115 -5.39 1.12 7.67
N LEU A 116 -4.81 2.29 7.90
CA LEU A 116 -4.31 2.73 9.19
C LEU A 116 -4.47 4.25 9.41
N PRO A 117 -4.68 4.69 10.67
CA PRO A 117 -5.10 3.87 11.80
C PRO A 117 -6.55 3.40 11.61
N ALA A 118 -6.84 2.13 11.83
CA ALA A 118 -8.20 1.59 11.79
C ALA A 118 -8.26 0.32 12.63
N SER A 119 -9.25 0.28 13.53
CA SER A 119 -9.56 -0.85 14.41
C SER A 119 -10.78 -1.63 13.93
N THR A 120 -11.59 -1.05 13.04
CA THR A 120 -12.74 -1.71 12.41
C THR A 120 -12.65 -1.67 10.88
N ARG A 121 -13.38 -2.55 10.20
CA ARG A 121 -13.51 -2.52 8.74
C ARG A 121 -14.18 -1.24 8.24
N SER A 122 -15.20 -0.73 8.95
CA SER A 122 -15.88 0.51 8.57
C SER A 122 -14.89 1.69 8.54
N GLU A 123 -14.11 1.86 9.60
CA GLU A 123 -13.05 2.88 9.65
C GLU A 123 -12.03 2.68 8.52
N ALA A 124 -11.66 1.44 8.24
CA ALA A 124 -10.70 1.11 7.20
C ALA A 124 -11.21 1.45 5.79
N LEU A 125 -12.49 1.17 5.51
CA LEU A 125 -13.18 1.51 4.26
C LEU A 125 -13.30 3.02 4.10
N ASP A 126 -13.66 3.75 5.16
CA ASP A 126 -13.77 5.21 5.13
C ASP A 126 -12.43 5.85 4.78
N ILE A 127 -11.34 5.38 5.39
CA ILE A 127 -9.98 5.82 5.06
C ILE A 127 -9.64 5.49 3.60
N SER A 128 -9.91 4.28 3.13
CA SER A 128 -9.61 3.92 1.74
C SER A 128 -10.39 4.77 0.74
N ASN A 129 -11.68 5.00 1.00
CA ASN A 129 -12.52 5.86 0.17
C ASN A 129 -12.07 7.31 0.18
N GLU A 130 -11.60 7.83 1.32
CA GLU A 130 -10.98 9.17 1.42
C GLU A 130 -9.73 9.25 0.53
N LEU A 131 -8.79 8.32 0.71
CA LEU A 131 -7.44 8.42 0.14
C LEU A 131 -7.37 8.00 -1.33
N MET A 132 -8.23 7.07 -1.76
CA MET A 132 -8.24 6.56 -3.13
C MET A 132 -9.23 7.28 -4.04
N ARG A 133 -10.03 8.23 -3.52
CA ARG A 133 -11.11 8.91 -4.26
C ARG A 133 -10.69 9.38 -5.65
N ASN A 134 -9.55 10.08 -5.73
CA ASN A 134 -9.06 10.61 -7.01
C ASN A 134 -8.58 9.50 -7.94
N SER A 135 -7.85 8.51 -7.41
CA SER A 135 -7.33 7.37 -8.17
C SER A 135 -8.44 6.49 -8.74
N LEU A 136 -9.60 6.47 -8.08
CA LEU A 136 -10.77 5.69 -8.47
C LEU A 136 -11.86 6.52 -9.15
N ASN A 137 -11.55 7.76 -9.56
CA ASN A 137 -12.52 8.66 -10.21
C ASN A 137 -13.86 8.80 -9.44
N GLY A 138 -13.79 8.81 -8.10
CA GLY A 138 -14.95 8.94 -7.22
C GLY A 138 -15.72 7.65 -6.95
N TYR A 139 -15.29 6.50 -7.45
CA TYR A 139 -15.88 5.20 -7.09
C TYR A 139 -15.74 4.94 -5.58
N ILE A 140 -16.78 4.34 -4.99
CA ILE A 140 -16.88 4.07 -3.55
C ILE A 140 -16.72 2.55 -3.33
N LEU A 141 -15.64 2.19 -2.63
CA LEU A 141 -15.30 0.84 -2.21
C LEU A 141 -16.28 0.30 -1.17
N LYS A 142 -16.53 -1.02 -1.20
CA LYS A 142 -17.48 -1.75 -0.33
C LYS A 142 -16.86 -3.05 0.20
#